data_AF-A0AAW0QZC0-F1
#
_entry.id   AF-A0AAW0QZC0-F1
#
_cell.length_a   1.000
_cell.length_b   1.000
_cell.length_c   1.000
_cell.angle_alpha   90.00
_cell.angle_beta   90.00
_cell.angle_gamma   90.00
#
_symmetry.space_group_name_H-M   'P 1'
#
loop_
_entity.id
_entity.type
_entity.pdbx_description
1 polymer ?
#
loop_
_entity_poly.entity_id
_entity_poly.type
_entity_poly.pdbx_seq_one_letter_code
_entity_poly.pdbx_strand_id
1 'polypeptide(L)'
;MRPRQVILRDRQTVASIIPLVPKDQVPLTLLRCLSDRFAKEIDDGDTYPMLEPMSLDDFSSYWFQDFAAIMLLGDIKSPEDMMVEGKDWSKECLGAFHIKPNYPGRSSHVCNGGFLSMDASRDLDVDRLLCESYIDWATKLGYSYSVFNLVYETNVALCTTWDALGFERIGRVKGCGRLKSYPDHLIDAIIYGRHLLAEEDAEGPASEDRFDKIKFYLKHGRYPKGSTRAAKSRLRSAATHYKLLDNGVLTLKGKEVISDQVHQMEIAKRMHEIGKHSGINKTTAVIAKQYHWSRIKETVSDVIRLCPECSHCPASHLVQRS
;
A
#
# COMPACT_ATOMS: atom_id res chain seq x y z
N MET A 1 2.75 17.92 -0.71
CA MET A 1 3.76 16.94 -1.17
C MET A 1 4.84 17.70 -1.94
N ARG A 2 6.11 17.27 -1.96
CA ARG A 2 7.19 17.99 -2.66
C ARG A 2 7.69 17.19 -3.87
N PRO A 3 8.24 17.82 -4.91
CA PRO A 3 8.89 17.11 -6.00
C PRO A 3 9.94 16.13 -5.51
N ARG A 4 10.00 14.95 -6.14
CA ARG A 4 11.00 13.92 -5.88
C ARG A 4 11.97 13.89 -7.04
N GLN A 5 13.24 14.18 -6.77
CA GLN A 5 14.32 13.95 -7.71
C GLN A 5 14.65 12.44 -7.76
N VAL A 6 14.89 11.93 -8.97
CA VAL A 6 15.34 10.57 -9.24
C VAL A 6 16.50 10.59 -10.23
N ILE A 7 17.34 9.56 -10.19
CA ILE A 7 18.39 9.32 -11.17
C ILE A 7 17.92 8.16 -12.04
N LEU A 8 17.94 8.35 -13.36
CA LEU A 8 17.52 7.33 -14.33
C LEU A 8 18.53 6.18 -14.40
N ARG A 9 18.18 5.14 -15.14
CA ARG A 9 18.96 3.89 -15.22
C ARG A 9 20.43 4.08 -15.61
N ASP A 10 20.74 5.08 -16.43
CA ASP A 10 22.10 5.44 -16.86
C ASP A 10 22.99 5.97 -15.71
N ARG A 11 22.41 6.20 -14.53
CA ARG A 11 23.05 6.72 -13.32
C ARG A 11 23.62 8.13 -13.47
N GLN A 12 23.21 8.86 -14.50
CA GLN A 12 23.68 10.22 -14.80
C GLN A 12 22.53 11.19 -15.01
N THR A 13 21.51 10.78 -15.75
CA THR A 13 20.38 11.65 -16.09
C THR A 13 19.48 11.84 -14.88
N VAL A 14 19.23 13.11 -14.56
CA VAL A 14 18.34 13.53 -13.48
C VAL A 14 16.93 13.72 -14.04
N ALA A 15 15.93 13.27 -13.30
CA ALA A 15 14.53 13.56 -13.54
C ALA A 15 13.83 13.94 -12.23
N SER A 16 12.70 14.64 -12.34
CA SER A 16 11.87 15.05 -11.21
C SER A 16 10.45 14.55 -11.39
N ILE A 17 9.89 13.92 -10.36
CA ILE A 17 8.48 13.56 -10.25
C ILE A 17 7.80 14.68 -9.47
N ILE A 18 6.82 15.33 -10.11
CA ILE A 18 6.17 16.53 -9.60
C ILE A 18 4.75 16.17 -9.16
N PRO A 19 4.41 16.35 -7.87
CA PRO A 19 3.06 16.13 -7.37
C PRO A 19 2.15 17.31 -7.74
N LEU A 20 0.97 17.01 -8.27
CA LEU A 20 0.00 17.99 -8.77
C LEU A 20 -1.38 17.65 -8.20
N VAL A 21 -2.12 18.68 -7.76
CA VAL A 21 -3.46 18.51 -7.18
C VAL A 21 -4.52 19.29 -7.96
N PRO A 22 -4.28 20.53 -8.41
CA PRO A 22 -5.14 21.12 -9.42
C PRO A 22 -4.47 21.12 -10.80
N LYS A 23 -5.28 20.88 -11.84
CA LYS A 23 -4.85 20.81 -13.25
C LYS A 23 -4.28 22.12 -13.80
N ASP A 24 -4.59 23.24 -13.16
CA ASP A 24 -4.11 24.58 -13.51
C ASP A 24 -2.60 24.74 -13.32
N GLN A 25 -1.97 23.88 -12.54
CA GLN A 25 -0.52 23.79 -12.36
C GLN A 25 0.19 23.10 -13.55
N VAL A 26 -0.54 22.65 -14.57
CA VAL A 26 0.02 21.97 -15.74
C VAL A 26 -0.05 22.90 -16.96
N PRO A 27 1.08 23.19 -17.64
CA PRO A 27 1.06 23.93 -18.89
C PRO A 27 0.14 23.25 -19.90
N LEU A 28 -0.68 24.03 -20.63
CA LEU A 28 -1.64 23.49 -21.59
C LEU A 28 -0.97 22.60 -22.67
N THR A 29 0.26 22.94 -23.06
CA THR A 29 1.04 22.16 -24.02
C THR A 29 1.45 20.78 -23.47
N LEU A 30 1.77 20.68 -22.18
CA LEU A 30 2.06 19.40 -21.51
C LEU A 30 0.78 18.59 -21.32
N LEU A 31 -0.32 19.25 -20.92
CA LEU A 31 -1.61 18.60 -20.76
C LEU A 31 -2.08 17.97 -22.07
N ARG A 32 -1.93 18.68 -23.20
CA ARG A 32 -2.18 18.13 -24.54
C ARG A 32 -1.30 16.94 -24.86
N CYS A 33 0.01 17.04 -24.60
CA CYS A 33 0.95 15.94 -24.84
C CYS A 33 0.56 14.66 -24.07
N LEU A 34 0.18 14.78 -22.81
CA LEU A 34 -0.32 13.65 -22.00
C LEU A 34 -1.65 13.11 -22.52
N SER A 35 -2.58 14.00 -22.90
CA SER A 35 -3.87 13.62 -23.49
C SER A 35 -3.68 12.83 -24.78
N ASP A 36 -2.80 13.28 -25.67
CA ASP A 36 -2.52 12.62 -26.95
C ASP A 36 -1.88 11.24 -26.72
N ARG A 37 -0.96 11.13 -25.75
CA ARG A 37 -0.36 9.83 -25.40
C ARG A 37 -1.39 8.88 -24.79
N PHE A 38 -2.29 9.35 -23.93
CA PHE A 38 -3.35 8.51 -23.36
C PHE A 38 -4.38 8.10 -24.41
N ALA A 39 -4.74 9.01 -25.31
CA ALA A 39 -5.58 8.72 -26.47
C ALA A 39 -4.96 7.61 -27.34
N LYS A 40 -3.65 7.70 -27.60
CA LYS A 40 -2.92 6.64 -28.30
C LYS A 40 -2.92 5.31 -27.54
N GLU A 41 -2.74 5.34 -26.23
CA GLU A 41 -2.77 4.12 -25.40
C GLU A 41 -4.13 3.41 -25.46
N ILE A 42 -5.23 4.18 -25.45
CA ILE A 42 -6.59 3.68 -25.64
C ILE A 42 -6.77 3.12 -27.06
N ASP A 43 -6.27 3.82 -28.08
CA ASP A 43 -6.37 3.36 -29.47
C ASP A 43 -5.49 2.13 -29.74
N ASP A 44 -4.34 1.97 -29.07
CA ASP A 44 -3.55 0.74 -29.15
C ASP A 44 -4.34 -0.45 -28.56
N GLY A 45 -5.19 -0.20 -27.54
CA GLY A 45 -6.31 -1.08 -27.17
C GLY A 45 -5.95 -2.35 -26.38
N ASP A 46 -4.79 -2.36 -25.73
CA ASP A 46 -4.25 -3.54 -25.05
C ASP A 46 -4.06 -3.37 -23.53
N THR A 47 -4.22 -2.16 -23.00
CA THR A 47 -3.86 -1.84 -21.59
C THR A 47 -5.01 -1.25 -20.80
N TYR A 48 -5.79 -0.33 -21.38
CA TYR A 48 -6.95 0.30 -20.76
C TYR A 48 -8.27 -0.28 -21.31
N PRO A 49 -9.34 -0.33 -20.51
CA PRO A 49 -10.64 -0.88 -20.93
C PRO A 49 -11.48 0.07 -21.81
N MET A 50 -11.06 1.33 -21.95
CA MET A 50 -11.77 2.30 -22.77
C MET A 50 -11.69 1.90 -24.25
N LEU A 51 -12.78 2.12 -24.99
CA LEU A 51 -12.82 1.84 -26.43
C LEU A 51 -12.48 3.09 -27.25
N GLU A 52 -12.93 4.25 -26.79
CA GLU A 52 -12.80 5.51 -27.52
C GLU A 52 -11.83 6.44 -26.77
N PRO A 53 -10.89 7.09 -27.49
CA PRO A 53 -10.02 8.10 -26.91
C PRO A 53 -10.81 9.26 -26.29
N MET A 54 -10.35 9.74 -25.12
CA MET A 54 -10.97 10.87 -24.44
C MET A 54 -10.64 12.20 -25.13
N SER A 55 -11.55 13.16 -25.05
CA SER A 55 -11.23 14.55 -25.35
C SER A 55 -10.22 15.12 -24.34
N LEU A 56 -9.58 16.24 -24.67
CA LEU A 56 -8.65 16.92 -23.75
C LEU A 56 -9.31 17.26 -22.41
N ASP A 57 -10.56 17.72 -22.44
CA ASP A 57 -11.29 18.12 -21.24
C ASP A 57 -11.69 16.91 -20.38
N ASP A 58 -12.10 15.81 -21.03
CA ASP A 58 -12.43 14.55 -20.34
C ASP A 58 -11.18 13.92 -19.73
N PHE A 59 -10.08 13.85 -20.49
CA PHE A 59 -8.79 13.39 -19.98
C PHE A 59 -8.34 14.23 -18.79
N SER A 60 -8.40 15.55 -18.91
CA SER A 60 -7.99 16.46 -17.84
C SER A 60 -8.82 16.25 -16.58
N SER A 61 -10.13 16.07 -16.72
CA SER A 61 -11.04 15.82 -15.60
C SER A 61 -10.84 14.42 -14.99
N TYR A 62 -10.56 13.41 -15.82
CA TYR A 62 -10.31 12.04 -15.39
C TYR A 62 -8.97 11.87 -14.68
N TRP A 63 -7.88 12.40 -15.26
CA TRP A 63 -6.51 12.15 -14.79
C TRP A 63 -6.14 13.00 -13.57
N PHE A 64 -6.68 14.21 -13.48
CA PHE A 64 -6.39 15.17 -12.40
C PHE A 64 -7.54 15.32 -11.40
N GLN A 65 -8.40 14.29 -11.30
CA GLN A 65 -9.59 14.32 -10.43
C GLN A 65 -9.24 14.53 -8.94
N ASP A 66 -8.21 13.83 -8.44
CA ASP A 66 -7.83 13.81 -7.03
C ASP A 66 -6.36 14.17 -6.83
N PHE A 67 -5.46 13.29 -7.26
CA PHE A 67 -4.02 13.50 -7.20
C PHE A 67 -3.35 12.97 -8.46
N ALA A 68 -2.43 13.74 -9.03
CA ALA A 68 -1.62 13.33 -10.16
C ALA A 68 -0.14 13.61 -9.92
N ALA A 69 0.69 12.91 -10.67
CA ALA A 69 2.13 13.07 -10.66
C ALA A 69 2.65 12.98 -12.09
N ILE A 70 3.56 13.88 -12.46
CA ILE A 70 4.22 13.85 -13.77
C ILE A 70 5.73 13.78 -13.55
N MET A 71 6.40 12.88 -14.25
CA MET A 71 7.85 12.79 -14.29
C MET A 71 8.39 13.55 -15.50
N LEU A 72 9.28 14.50 -15.23
CA LEU A 72 9.94 15.33 -16.23
C LEU A 72 11.46 15.18 -16.14
N LEU A 73 12.13 15.31 -17.27
CA LEU A 73 13.59 15.34 -17.36
C LEU A 73 14.14 16.63 -16.72
N GLY A 74 15.25 16.53 -15.99
CA GLY A 74 15.90 17.65 -15.30
C GLY A 74 15.55 17.82 -13.83
N ASP A 75 16.19 18.81 -13.19
CA ASP A 75 15.98 19.18 -11.78
C ASP A 75 14.85 20.22 -11.67
N ILE A 76 13.61 19.74 -11.65
CA ILE A 76 12.42 20.57 -11.50
C ILE A 76 12.05 20.67 -10.02
N LYS A 77 11.96 21.89 -9.47
CA LYS A 77 11.78 22.16 -8.03
C LYS A 77 10.37 22.55 -7.67
N SER A 78 9.60 23.08 -8.62
CA SER A 78 8.18 23.40 -8.44
C SER A 78 7.40 23.41 -9.76
N PRO A 79 6.06 23.40 -9.73
CA PRO A 79 5.24 23.49 -10.94
C PRO A 79 5.49 24.76 -11.78
N GLU A 80 5.92 25.85 -11.14
CA GLU A 80 6.24 27.11 -11.83
C GLU A 80 7.42 26.95 -12.80
N ASP A 81 8.38 26.08 -12.49
CA ASP A 81 9.51 25.74 -13.37
C ASP A 81 9.05 25.06 -14.68
N MET A 82 7.82 24.55 -14.73
CA MET A 82 7.22 23.94 -15.92
C MET A 82 6.64 24.98 -16.89
N MET A 83 6.42 26.22 -16.44
CA MET A 83 5.72 27.28 -17.19
C MET A 83 6.63 28.02 -18.19
N VAL A 84 7.67 27.35 -18.68
CA VAL A 84 8.64 27.91 -19.62
C VAL A 84 8.24 27.57 -21.05
N GLU A 85 8.32 28.56 -21.95
CA GLU A 85 8.04 28.37 -23.37
C GLU A 85 9.12 27.52 -24.07
N GLY A 86 8.75 26.90 -25.21
CA GLY A 86 9.70 26.17 -26.06
C GLY A 86 10.08 24.76 -25.60
N LYS A 87 9.40 24.22 -24.59
CA LYS A 87 9.58 22.84 -24.12
C LYS A 87 9.08 21.81 -25.15
N ASP A 88 9.87 20.78 -25.39
CA ASP A 88 9.49 19.63 -26.22
C ASP A 88 9.06 18.48 -25.30
N TRP A 89 7.79 18.51 -24.88
CA TRP A 89 7.24 17.52 -23.95
C TRP A 89 7.31 16.08 -24.45
N SER A 90 7.41 15.86 -25.76
CA SER A 90 7.58 14.51 -26.31
C SER A 90 8.92 13.87 -25.91
N LYS A 91 9.92 14.69 -25.57
CA LYS A 91 11.25 14.27 -25.11
C LYS A 91 11.48 14.52 -23.61
N GLU A 92 10.84 15.54 -23.07
CA GLU A 92 11.05 15.98 -21.68
C GLU A 92 10.06 15.36 -20.70
N CYS A 93 8.87 14.96 -21.13
CA CYS A 93 7.95 14.20 -20.29
C CYS A 93 8.30 12.71 -20.39
N LEU A 94 8.48 12.06 -19.25
CA LEU A 94 8.84 10.64 -19.17
C LEU A 94 7.63 9.76 -18.83
N GLY A 95 6.68 10.29 -18.08
CA GLY A 95 5.45 9.58 -17.75
C GLY A 95 4.65 10.27 -16.68
N ALA A 96 3.52 9.69 -16.33
CA ALA A 96 2.61 10.21 -15.33
C ALA A 96 1.89 9.08 -14.60
N PHE A 97 1.40 9.36 -13.40
CA PHE A 97 0.38 8.53 -12.76
C PHE A 97 -0.64 9.40 -12.04
N HIS A 98 -1.79 8.81 -11.74
CA HIS A 98 -2.78 9.41 -10.85
C HIS A 98 -3.10 8.48 -9.69
N ILE A 99 -3.60 9.05 -8.59
CA ILE A 99 -4.07 8.33 -7.41
C ILE A 99 -5.45 8.87 -7.06
N LYS A 100 -6.41 7.96 -6.91
CA LYS A 100 -7.76 8.29 -6.47
C LYS A 100 -8.36 7.20 -5.60
N PRO A 101 -9.43 7.48 -4.83
CA PRO A 101 -10.17 6.42 -4.16
C PRO A 101 -10.70 5.39 -5.18
N ASN A 102 -10.49 4.10 -4.93
CA ASN A 102 -11.04 3.03 -5.77
C ASN A 102 -12.55 2.89 -5.58
N TYR A 103 -13.04 3.25 -4.39
CA TYR A 103 -14.44 3.13 -3.98
C TYR A 103 -14.87 4.39 -3.20
N PRO A 104 -16.18 4.72 -3.20
CA PRO A 104 -16.68 5.86 -2.43
C PRO A 104 -16.78 5.56 -0.93
N GLY A 105 -16.88 6.64 -0.14
CA GLY A 105 -17.34 6.59 1.26
C GLY A 105 -16.52 5.69 2.16
N ARG A 106 -17.14 4.64 2.71
CA ARG A 106 -16.52 3.75 3.73
C ARG A 106 -15.27 3.02 3.23
N SER A 107 -15.09 2.90 1.93
CA SER A 107 -13.99 2.19 1.29
C SER A 107 -13.00 3.12 0.58
N SER A 108 -13.10 4.44 0.79
CA SER A 108 -12.21 5.42 0.15
C SER A 108 -10.75 5.35 0.61
N HIS A 109 -10.48 4.65 1.71
CA HIS A 109 -9.12 4.35 2.19
C HIS A 109 -8.36 3.37 1.27
N VAL A 110 -9.06 2.72 0.33
CA VAL A 110 -8.48 1.90 -0.73
C VAL A 110 -8.29 2.76 -1.98
N CYS A 111 -7.06 2.99 -2.42
CA CYS A 111 -6.79 3.73 -3.65
C CYS A 111 -6.69 2.83 -4.89
N ASN A 112 -6.85 3.48 -6.03
CA ASN A 112 -6.51 3.01 -7.36
C ASN A 112 -5.50 4.01 -7.98
N GLY A 113 -4.88 3.63 -9.09
CA GLY A 113 -4.14 4.54 -9.94
C GLY A 113 -4.05 4.05 -11.37
N GLY A 114 -3.75 4.97 -12.28
CA GLY A 114 -3.38 4.66 -13.66
C GLY A 114 -2.00 5.25 -13.97
N PHE A 115 -1.31 4.65 -14.92
CA PHE A 115 0.06 4.99 -15.31
C PHE A 115 0.14 5.23 -16.80
N LEU A 116 0.94 6.21 -17.18
CA LEU A 116 1.24 6.54 -18.57
C LEU A 116 2.74 6.65 -18.73
N SER A 117 3.28 5.96 -19.73
CA SER A 117 4.70 6.01 -20.06
C SER A 117 4.87 6.69 -21.41
N MET A 118 5.82 7.62 -21.49
CA MET A 118 6.11 8.34 -22.73
C MET A 118 7.14 7.57 -23.54
N ASP A 119 7.19 7.75 -24.86
CA ASP A 119 8.19 7.06 -25.69
C ASP A 119 9.63 7.45 -25.32
N ALA A 120 9.84 8.65 -24.79
CA ALA A 120 11.12 9.11 -24.25
C ALA A 120 11.59 8.34 -23.00
N SER A 121 10.74 7.51 -22.40
CA SER A 121 11.08 6.75 -21.19
C SER A 121 11.75 5.40 -21.43
N ARG A 122 11.82 4.95 -22.71
CA ARG A 122 12.35 3.63 -23.07
C ARG A 122 13.75 3.42 -22.54
N ASP A 123 13.99 2.24 -21.97
CA ASP A 123 15.26 1.81 -21.38
C ASP A 123 15.77 2.63 -20.17
N LEU A 124 14.94 3.51 -19.60
CA LEU A 124 15.34 4.39 -18.48
C LEU A 124 14.78 3.96 -17.11
N ASP A 125 14.12 2.80 -17.03
CA ASP A 125 13.45 2.26 -15.82
C ASP A 125 12.39 3.20 -15.20
N VAL A 126 11.79 4.08 -16.02
CA VAL A 126 10.80 5.08 -15.59
C VAL A 126 9.57 4.43 -14.95
N ASP A 127 9.04 3.35 -15.54
CA ASP A 127 7.85 2.66 -15.04
C ASP A 127 8.03 2.20 -13.59
N ARG A 128 9.20 1.59 -13.29
CA ARG A 128 9.54 1.16 -11.93
C ARG A 128 9.60 2.35 -10.97
N LEU A 129 10.23 3.45 -11.38
CA LEU A 129 10.34 4.67 -10.56
C LEU A 129 8.98 5.33 -10.29
N LEU A 130 8.10 5.36 -11.30
CA LEU A 130 6.72 5.83 -11.16
C LEU A 130 5.93 4.94 -10.20
N CYS A 131 6.01 3.62 -10.34
CA CYS A 131 5.33 2.67 -9.47
C CYS A 131 5.84 2.73 -8.01
N GLU A 132 7.15 2.85 -7.81
CA GLU A 132 7.74 3.05 -6.47
C GLU A 132 7.27 4.37 -5.84
N SER A 133 7.15 5.43 -6.65
CA SER A 133 6.67 6.72 -6.19
C SER A 133 5.18 6.74 -5.90
N TYR A 134 4.39 6.01 -6.68
CA TYR A 134 2.98 5.75 -6.41
C TYR A 134 2.78 5.14 -5.02
N ILE A 135 3.53 4.08 -4.67
CA ILE A 135 3.40 3.41 -3.36
C ILE A 135 3.69 4.38 -2.21
N ASP A 136 4.82 5.10 -2.29
CA ASP A 136 5.22 6.06 -1.26
C ASP A 136 4.22 7.22 -1.13
N TRP A 137 3.73 7.76 -2.24
CA TRP A 137 2.82 8.90 -2.23
C TRP A 137 1.39 8.52 -1.86
N ALA A 138 0.90 7.36 -2.29
CA ALA A 138 -0.38 6.82 -1.84
C ALA A 138 -0.42 6.68 -0.31
N THR A 139 0.67 6.17 0.27
CA THR A 139 0.83 6.06 1.74
C THR A 139 0.76 7.44 2.40
N LYS A 140 1.48 8.44 1.86
CA LYS A 140 1.50 9.82 2.38
C LYS A 140 0.17 10.56 2.23
N LEU A 141 -0.65 10.16 1.25
CA LEU A 141 -2.00 10.67 1.05
C LEU A 141 -3.02 10.04 2.03
N GLY A 142 -2.60 9.08 2.86
CA GLY A 142 -3.43 8.46 3.88
C GLY A 142 -4.20 7.21 3.42
N TYR A 143 -3.90 6.69 2.23
CA TYR A 143 -4.46 5.41 1.78
C TYR A 143 -3.80 4.24 2.53
N SER A 144 -4.60 3.28 2.97
CA SER A 144 -4.10 2.11 3.70
C SER A 144 -3.90 0.88 2.81
N TYR A 145 -4.57 0.85 1.66
CA TYR A 145 -4.51 -0.25 0.71
C TYR A 145 -4.60 0.27 -0.73
N SER A 146 -4.00 -0.44 -1.67
CA SER A 146 -4.07 -0.16 -3.11
C SER A 146 -4.69 -1.35 -3.83
N VAL A 147 -5.60 -1.09 -4.76
CA VAL A 147 -6.19 -2.09 -5.66
C VAL A 147 -6.08 -1.62 -7.11
N PHE A 148 -5.58 -2.50 -7.98
CA PHE A 148 -5.73 -2.36 -9.43
C PHE A 148 -6.74 -3.40 -9.91
N ASN A 149 -7.88 -2.92 -10.41
CA ASN A 149 -9.03 -3.78 -10.73
C ASN A 149 -8.84 -4.61 -12.01
N LEU A 150 -8.16 -4.05 -13.02
CA LEU A 150 -8.07 -4.64 -14.36
C LEU A 150 -6.64 -4.53 -14.89
N VAL A 151 -5.76 -5.44 -14.47
CA VAL A 151 -4.46 -5.61 -15.11
C VAL A 151 -4.55 -6.82 -16.03
N TYR A 152 -4.69 -6.59 -17.34
CA TYR A 152 -4.76 -7.68 -18.33
C TYR A 152 -3.50 -8.55 -18.27
N GLU A 153 -3.67 -9.87 -18.24
CA GLU A 153 -2.55 -10.80 -18.05
C GLU A 153 -1.53 -10.81 -19.20
N THR A 154 -1.92 -10.29 -20.36
CA THR A 154 -1.05 -10.06 -21.52
C THR A 154 -0.07 -8.91 -21.31
N ASN A 155 -0.34 -7.99 -20.37
CA ASN A 155 0.62 -6.97 -19.96
C ASN A 155 1.64 -7.56 -18.97
N VAL A 156 2.51 -8.42 -19.49
CA VAL A 156 3.50 -9.18 -18.72
C VAL A 156 4.49 -8.26 -17.99
N ALA A 157 4.85 -7.13 -18.61
CA ALA A 157 5.76 -6.15 -18.02
C ALA A 157 5.18 -5.54 -16.74
N LEU A 158 3.91 -5.11 -16.79
CA LEU A 158 3.23 -4.53 -15.64
C LEU A 158 2.96 -5.57 -14.55
N CYS A 159 2.53 -6.79 -14.93
CA CYS A 159 2.35 -7.90 -13.99
C CYS A 159 3.65 -8.21 -13.24
N THR A 160 4.78 -8.30 -13.96
CA THR A 160 6.10 -8.57 -13.37
C THR A 160 6.52 -7.45 -12.41
N THR A 161 6.25 -6.20 -12.79
CA THR A 161 6.55 -5.03 -11.96
C THR A 161 5.73 -5.04 -10.67
N TRP A 162 4.43 -5.33 -10.74
CA TRP A 162 3.57 -5.43 -9.56
C TRP A 162 3.97 -6.57 -8.63
N ASP A 163 4.22 -7.76 -9.19
CA ASP A 163 4.70 -8.91 -8.44
C ASP A 163 6.02 -8.58 -7.71
N ALA A 164 6.98 -7.93 -8.40
CA ALA A 164 8.28 -7.55 -7.85
C ALA A 164 8.18 -6.46 -6.78
N LEU A 165 7.26 -5.52 -6.94
CA LEU A 165 7.00 -4.48 -5.94
C LEU A 165 6.28 -5.02 -4.71
N GLY A 166 5.71 -6.23 -4.78
CA GLY A 166 5.03 -6.92 -3.69
C GLY A 166 3.53 -6.63 -3.63
N PHE A 167 2.91 -6.37 -4.78
CA PHE A 167 1.47 -6.52 -4.91
C PHE A 167 1.12 -8.00 -5.01
N GLU A 168 0.01 -8.37 -4.42
CA GLU A 168 -0.53 -9.72 -4.45
C GLU A 168 -1.62 -9.82 -5.50
N ARG A 169 -1.70 -10.96 -6.19
CA ARG A 169 -2.78 -11.29 -7.10
C ARG A 169 -3.99 -11.75 -6.29
N ILE A 170 -4.82 -10.81 -5.84
CA ILE A 170 -5.95 -11.05 -4.94
C ILE A 170 -7.20 -11.56 -5.65
N GLY A 171 -7.24 -11.50 -6.99
CA GLY A 171 -8.35 -12.00 -7.77
C GLY A 171 -8.05 -12.07 -9.26
N ARG A 172 -9.00 -12.62 -10.01
CA ARG A 172 -8.95 -12.71 -11.47
C ARG A 172 -10.37 -12.64 -12.05
N VAL A 173 -10.56 -11.81 -13.07
CA VAL A 173 -11.78 -11.71 -13.85
C VAL A 173 -11.54 -12.41 -15.18
N LYS A 174 -12.24 -13.52 -15.42
CA LYS A 174 -12.02 -14.34 -16.61
C LYS A 174 -12.61 -13.70 -17.86
N GLY A 175 -11.84 -13.65 -18.94
CA GLY A 175 -12.29 -13.21 -20.27
C GLY A 175 -12.92 -11.81 -20.32
N CYS A 176 -12.48 -10.88 -19.48
CA CYS A 176 -13.08 -9.54 -19.43
C CYS A 176 -12.48 -8.56 -20.44
N GLY A 177 -11.27 -8.82 -20.96
CA GLY A 177 -10.61 -7.97 -21.94
C GLY A 177 -10.86 -8.43 -23.37
N ARG A 178 -11.46 -7.58 -24.20
CA ARG A 178 -11.47 -7.73 -25.66
C ARG A 178 -10.41 -6.80 -26.25
N LEU A 179 -9.17 -7.27 -26.29
CA LEU A 179 -8.01 -6.45 -26.64
C LEU A 179 -7.73 -6.47 -28.15
N LYS A 180 -7.24 -5.36 -28.72
CA LYS A 180 -7.02 -5.24 -30.17
C LYS A 180 -5.97 -6.22 -30.69
N SER A 181 -4.90 -6.47 -29.94
CA SER A 181 -3.86 -7.44 -30.33
C SER A 181 -4.30 -8.91 -30.21
N TYR A 182 -5.49 -9.17 -29.65
CA TYR A 182 -6.01 -10.52 -29.40
C TYR A 182 -7.47 -10.66 -29.89
N PRO A 183 -7.76 -10.44 -31.19
CA PRO A 183 -9.13 -10.31 -31.69
C PRO A 183 -10.01 -11.56 -31.48
N ASP A 184 -9.38 -12.75 -31.48
CA ASP A 184 -10.07 -14.04 -31.38
C ASP A 184 -10.12 -14.60 -29.95
N HIS A 185 -9.58 -13.87 -28.96
CA HIS A 185 -9.43 -14.36 -27.60
C HIS A 185 -9.83 -13.30 -26.57
N LEU A 186 -10.69 -13.69 -25.63
CA LEU A 186 -10.95 -12.86 -24.46
C LEU A 186 -9.83 -13.08 -23.43
N ILE A 187 -9.29 -11.97 -22.93
CA ILE A 187 -8.14 -11.94 -22.04
C ILE A 187 -8.59 -11.79 -20.59
N ASP A 188 -8.01 -12.59 -19.69
CA ASP A 188 -8.24 -12.46 -18.26
C ASP A 188 -7.59 -11.17 -17.72
N ALA A 189 -8.22 -10.54 -16.72
CA ALA A 189 -7.57 -9.50 -15.93
C ALA A 189 -7.29 -9.98 -14.51
N ILE A 190 -6.13 -9.62 -14.00
CA ILE A 190 -5.70 -9.87 -12.64
C ILE A 190 -6.10 -8.66 -11.79
N ILE A 191 -6.66 -8.94 -10.62
CA ILE A 191 -6.90 -7.93 -9.58
C ILE A 191 -5.68 -7.97 -8.67
N TYR A 192 -4.95 -6.85 -8.60
CA TYR A 192 -3.81 -6.69 -7.71
C TYR A 192 -4.19 -5.94 -6.45
N GLY A 193 -3.63 -6.34 -5.32
CA GLY A 193 -3.84 -5.72 -4.01
C GLY A 193 -2.55 -5.55 -3.23
N ARG A 194 -2.42 -4.47 -2.45
CA ARG A 194 -1.26 -4.24 -1.58
C ARG A 194 -1.61 -3.37 -0.38
N HIS A 195 -1.17 -3.78 0.82
CA HIS A 195 -1.11 -2.91 2.00
C HIS A 195 -0.02 -1.85 1.82
N LEU A 196 -0.39 -0.57 1.98
CA LEU A 196 0.52 0.55 1.77
C LEU A 196 1.24 0.99 3.05
N LEU A 197 0.54 0.88 4.18
CA LEU A 197 1.12 1.13 5.49
C LEU A 197 2.15 0.04 5.80
N ALA A 198 3.34 0.45 6.23
CA ALA A 198 4.29 -0.49 6.81
C ALA A 198 3.61 -1.20 7.99
N GLU A 199 3.99 -2.45 8.29
CA GLU A 199 3.50 -3.22 9.45
C GLU A 199 3.68 -2.47 10.82
N GLU A 200 4.31 -1.29 10.83
CA GLU A 200 4.39 -0.37 11.98
C GLU A 200 3.16 0.56 12.09
N ASP A 201 2.53 0.94 10.98
CA ASP A 201 1.29 1.76 10.93
C ASP A 201 0.03 0.91 10.65
N ALA A 202 0.20 -0.34 10.23
CA ALA A 202 -0.87 -1.34 10.16
C ALA A 202 -1.19 -1.88 11.56
N GLU A 203 -1.61 -0.97 12.41
CA GLU A 203 -2.01 -1.21 13.78
C GLU A 203 -3.52 -1.62 13.79
N GLY A 204 -3.87 -2.54 12.87
CA GLY A 204 -4.97 -3.53 12.98
C GLY A 204 -4.47 -4.78 13.73
N PRO A 205 -5.27 -5.82 13.99
CA PRO A 205 -4.95 -6.87 14.96
C PRO A 205 -3.62 -7.56 14.64
N ALA A 206 -2.57 -7.07 15.29
CA ALA A 206 -1.20 -7.49 15.13
C ALA A 206 -0.96 -8.71 16.00
N SER A 207 -1.36 -9.90 15.57
CA SER A 207 -0.96 -11.09 16.32
C SER A 207 -0.80 -12.40 15.56
N GLU A 208 -1.51 -12.67 14.47
CA GLU A 208 -1.38 -13.98 13.84
C GLU A 208 -0.17 -14.05 12.89
N ASP A 209 -0.20 -13.27 11.82
CA ASP A 209 0.79 -13.35 10.73
C ASP A 209 2.23 -13.02 11.17
N ARG A 210 2.44 -12.07 12.10
CA ARG A 210 3.79 -11.71 12.59
C ARG A 210 4.44 -12.84 13.37
N PHE A 211 3.74 -13.42 14.34
CA PHE A 211 4.32 -14.46 15.20
C PHE A 211 4.48 -15.77 14.43
N ASP A 212 3.58 -16.05 13.47
CA ASP A 212 3.71 -17.20 12.58
C ASP A 212 4.93 -17.10 11.66
N LYS A 213 5.21 -15.91 11.11
CA LYS A 213 6.45 -15.66 10.35
C LYS A 213 7.71 -15.90 11.20
N ILE A 214 7.72 -15.45 12.45
CA ILE A 214 8.85 -15.67 13.39
C ILE A 214 8.99 -17.17 13.70
N LYS A 215 7.88 -17.84 14.02
CA LYS A 215 7.83 -19.27 14.33
C LYS A 215 8.30 -20.11 13.14
N PHE A 216 7.87 -19.78 11.93
CA PHE A 216 8.29 -20.45 10.70
C PHE A 216 9.81 -20.37 10.50
N TYR A 217 10.38 -19.17 10.67
CA TYR A 217 11.82 -18.99 10.51
C TYR A 217 12.63 -19.72 11.58
N LEU A 218 12.22 -19.65 12.85
CA LEU A 218 12.89 -20.37 13.94
C LEU A 218 12.81 -21.89 13.73
N LYS A 219 11.69 -22.40 13.21
CA LYS A 219 11.49 -23.83 12.96
C LYS A 219 12.26 -24.35 11.75
N HIS A 220 12.33 -23.58 10.67
CA HIS A 220 12.82 -24.08 9.38
C HIS A 220 14.16 -23.46 8.93
N GLY A 221 14.66 -22.43 9.62
CA GLY A 221 15.89 -21.72 9.24
C GLY A 221 15.81 -20.97 7.91
N ARG A 222 14.60 -20.79 7.35
CA ARG A 222 14.36 -20.15 6.05
C ARG A 222 13.27 -19.11 6.13
N TYR A 223 13.31 -18.14 5.22
CA TYR A 223 12.32 -17.06 5.17
C TYR A 223 11.01 -17.52 4.51
N PRO A 224 9.84 -17.00 4.97
CA PRO A 224 8.58 -17.17 4.26
C PRO A 224 8.71 -16.75 2.79
N LYS A 225 8.03 -17.47 1.88
CA LYS A 225 8.04 -17.15 0.44
C LYS A 225 7.57 -15.70 0.22
N GLY A 226 8.21 -14.98 -0.71
CA GLY A 226 7.90 -13.58 -0.99
C GLY A 226 8.47 -12.56 0.01
N SER A 227 9.21 -12.98 1.04
CA SER A 227 9.78 -12.03 2.02
C SER A 227 10.79 -11.08 1.37
N THR A 228 10.54 -9.77 1.49
CA THR A 228 11.44 -8.70 1.02
C THR A 228 12.75 -8.65 1.81
N ARG A 229 13.78 -7.96 1.28
CA ARG A 229 15.08 -7.80 1.98
C ARG A 229 14.92 -7.17 3.37
N ALA A 230 14.05 -6.17 3.50
CA ALA A 230 13.74 -5.52 4.78
C ALA A 230 13.04 -6.47 5.75
N ALA A 231 12.03 -7.22 5.28
CA ALA A 231 11.32 -8.21 6.08
C ALA A 231 12.28 -9.29 6.61
N LYS A 232 13.18 -9.81 5.76
CA LYS A 232 14.22 -10.76 6.16
C LYS A 232 15.14 -10.19 7.25
N SER A 233 15.51 -8.91 7.15
CA SER A 233 16.35 -8.23 8.16
C SER A 233 15.65 -8.10 9.50
N ARG A 234 14.40 -7.62 9.51
CA ARG A 234 13.59 -7.52 10.73
C ARG A 234 13.38 -8.88 11.39
N LEU A 235 13.10 -9.89 10.58
CA LEU A 235 12.85 -11.25 11.07
C LEU A 235 14.10 -11.83 11.73
N ARG A 236 15.29 -11.65 11.15
CA ARG A 236 16.56 -12.01 11.81
C ARG A 236 16.74 -11.30 13.14
N SER A 237 16.50 -9.98 13.18
CA SER A 237 16.61 -9.19 14.39
C SER A 237 15.64 -9.67 15.47
N ALA A 238 14.36 -9.85 15.14
CA ALA A 238 13.35 -10.37 16.04
C ALA A 238 13.72 -11.77 16.56
N ALA A 239 14.14 -12.68 15.69
CA ALA A 239 14.49 -14.06 16.05
C ALA A 239 15.61 -14.18 17.10
N THR A 240 16.41 -13.13 17.33
CA THR A 240 17.40 -13.13 18.43
C THR A 240 16.78 -13.10 19.83
N HIS A 241 15.54 -12.62 19.95
CA HIS A 241 14.84 -12.43 21.22
C HIS A 241 13.75 -13.47 21.48
N TYR A 242 13.21 -14.08 20.42
CA TYR A 242 12.20 -15.12 20.52
C TYR A 242 12.84 -16.51 20.60
N LYS A 243 12.19 -17.42 21.33
CA LYS A 243 12.58 -18.84 21.38
C LYS A 243 11.37 -19.71 21.09
N LEU A 244 11.53 -20.65 20.17
CA LEU A 244 10.54 -21.68 19.90
C LEU A 244 10.88 -22.93 20.73
N LEU A 245 9.95 -23.35 21.58
CA LEU A 245 10.08 -24.56 22.39
C LEU A 245 9.70 -25.80 21.58
N ASP A 246 10.13 -26.98 22.03
CA ASP A 246 9.89 -28.26 21.33
C ASP A 246 8.40 -28.60 21.17
N ASN A 247 7.57 -28.13 22.10
CA ASN A 247 6.11 -28.26 22.04
C ASN A 247 5.44 -27.27 21.06
N GLY A 248 6.23 -26.46 20.35
CA GLY A 248 5.74 -25.48 19.38
C GLY A 248 5.31 -24.14 19.98
N VAL A 249 5.50 -23.92 21.28
CA VAL A 249 5.18 -22.64 21.94
C VAL A 249 6.28 -21.62 21.66
N LEU A 250 5.88 -20.43 21.21
CA LEU A 250 6.78 -19.30 21.00
C LEU A 250 6.88 -18.49 22.30
N THR A 251 8.09 -18.13 22.71
CA THR A 251 8.32 -17.34 23.93
C THR A 251 9.18 -16.11 23.65
N LEU A 252 8.93 -15.02 24.39
CA LEU A 252 9.71 -13.79 24.36
C LEU A 252 10.17 -13.44 25.78
N LYS A 253 11.49 -13.45 26.03
CA LYS A 253 12.06 -13.17 27.37
C LYS A 253 11.40 -13.99 28.49
N GLY A 254 11.08 -15.26 28.21
CA GLY A 254 10.45 -16.19 29.16
C GLY A 254 8.92 -16.09 29.26
N LYS A 255 8.28 -15.20 28.50
CA LYS A 255 6.82 -15.05 28.45
C LYS A 255 6.26 -15.80 27.25
N GLU A 256 5.13 -16.46 27.42
CA GLU A 256 4.45 -17.15 26.32
C GLU A 256 3.83 -16.14 25.36
N VAL A 257 4.06 -16.34 24.06
CA VAL A 257 3.54 -15.46 23.01
C VAL A 257 2.21 -16.01 22.51
N ILE A 258 1.15 -15.21 22.59
CA ILE A 258 -0.19 -15.60 22.19
C ILE A 258 -0.54 -14.91 20.87
N SER A 259 -0.59 -15.67 19.77
CA SER A 259 -0.92 -15.15 18.44
C SER A 259 -2.41 -15.11 18.14
N ASP A 260 -3.17 -16.08 18.65
CA ASP A 260 -4.61 -16.18 18.44
C ASP A 260 -5.39 -15.12 19.24
N GLN A 261 -6.22 -14.35 18.54
CA GLN A 261 -6.97 -13.23 19.12
C GLN A 261 -8.07 -13.72 20.07
N VAL A 262 -8.69 -14.87 19.79
CA VAL A 262 -9.72 -15.47 20.67
C VAL A 262 -9.08 -15.84 22.00
N HIS A 263 -7.94 -16.51 21.96
CA HIS A 263 -7.19 -16.90 23.16
C HIS A 263 -6.67 -15.68 23.94
N GLN A 264 -6.24 -14.60 23.28
CA GLN A 264 -5.89 -13.35 23.96
C GLN A 264 -7.07 -12.78 24.75
N MET A 265 -8.27 -12.76 24.14
CA MET A 265 -9.50 -12.29 24.78
C MET A 265 -9.88 -13.16 25.98
N GLU A 266 -9.77 -14.49 25.85
CA GLU A 266 -10.02 -15.44 26.94
C GLU A 266 -9.07 -15.25 28.11
N ILE A 267 -7.76 -15.12 27.85
CA ILE A 267 -6.76 -14.84 28.88
C ILE A 267 -7.06 -13.51 29.57
N ALA A 268 -7.35 -12.45 28.80
CA ALA A 268 -7.64 -11.14 29.36
C ALA A 268 -8.91 -11.16 30.22
N LYS A 269 -9.97 -11.83 29.78
CA LYS A 269 -11.21 -12.03 30.54
C LYS A 269 -10.98 -12.79 31.84
N ARG A 270 -10.30 -13.93 31.77
CA ARG A 270 -9.97 -14.74 32.94
C ARG A 270 -9.13 -13.97 33.96
N MET A 271 -8.10 -13.24 33.52
CA MET A 271 -7.24 -12.47 34.41
C MET A 271 -7.97 -11.28 35.03
N HIS A 272 -8.90 -10.68 34.29
CA HIS A 272 -9.76 -9.62 34.80
C HIS A 272 -10.70 -10.12 35.92
N GLU A 273 -11.35 -11.26 35.72
CA GLU A 273 -12.25 -11.92 36.70
C GLU A 273 -11.49 -12.35 37.96
N ILE A 274 -10.34 -13.03 37.81
CA ILE A 274 -9.47 -13.42 38.94
C ILE A 274 -9.02 -12.20 39.74
N GLY A 275 -8.73 -11.10 39.04
CA GLY A 275 -8.37 -9.82 39.63
C GLY A 275 -9.53 -9.08 40.29
N LYS A 276 -10.73 -9.67 40.43
CA LYS A 276 -11.94 -9.03 40.96
C LYS A 276 -12.19 -7.67 40.31
N HIS A 277 -12.14 -7.64 38.99
CA HIS A 277 -12.41 -6.45 38.19
C HIS A 277 -11.44 -5.27 38.42
N SER A 278 -10.16 -5.56 38.68
CA SER A 278 -9.11 -4.59 39.06
C SER A 278 -8.73 -3.48 38.05
N GLY A 279 -9.53 -3.25 37.00
CA GLY A 279 -9.32 -2.19 36.01
C GLY A 279 -8.20 -2.50 35.00
N ILE A 280 -8.08 -1.65 33.97
CA ILE A 280 -7.24 -1.90 32.78
C ILE A 280 -5.76 -2.08 33.15
N ASN A 281 -5.20 -1.15 33.94
CA ASN A 281 -3.76 -1.13 34.21
C ASN A 281 -3.30 -2.33 35.06
N LYS A 282 -4.05 -2.70 36.11
CA LYS A 282 -3.69 -3.85 36.96
C LYS A 282 -3.84 -5.17 36.19
N THR A 283 -4.92 -5.34 35.45
CA THR A 283 -5.14 -6.54 34.62
C THR A 283 -4.04 -6.70 33.59
N THR A 284 -3.68 -5.61 32.89
CA THR A 284 -2.56 -5.58 31.93
C THR A 284 -1.24 -5.97 32.59
N ALA A 285 -0.95 -5.44 33.78
CA ALA A 285 0.29 -5.75 34.50
C ALA A 285 0.39 -7.22 34.94
N VAL A 286 -0.73 -7.87 35.30
CA VAL A 286 -0.77 -9.30 35.64
C VAL A 286 -0.50 -10.14 34.41
N ILE A 287 -1.20 -9.88 33.30
CA ILE A 287 -1.02 -10.59 32.02
C ILE A 287 0.42 -10.49 31.56
N ALA A 288 1.00 -9.28 31.58
CA ALA A 288 2.34 -9.01 31.09
C ALA A 288 3.46 -9.71 31.91
N LYS A 289 3.15 -10.37 33.04
CA LYS A 289 4.12 -11.21 33.77
C LYS A 289 4.32 -12.57 33.11
N GLN A 290 3.29 -13.13 32.48
CA GLN A 290 3.28 -14.50 31.97
C GLN A 290 3.18 -14.57 30.45
N TYR A 291 2.49 -13.61 29.84
CA TYR A 291 2.17 -13.63 28.41
C TYR A 291 2.69 -12.39 27.67
N HIS A 292 2.75 -12.52 26.36
CA HIS A 292 3.09 -11.46 25.43
C HIS A 292 2.22 -11.53 24.17
N TRP A 293 1.64 -10.39 23.81
CA TRP A 293 1.13 -10.11 22.46
C TRP A 293 1.17 -8.60 22.24
N SER A 294 0.97 -8.16 21.00
CA SER A 294 0.87 -6.73 20.69
C SER A 294 -0.37 -6.14 21.37
N ARG A 295 -0.26 -4.97 21.98
CA ARG A 295 -1.42 -4.20 22.48
C ARG A 295 -2.29 -4.89 23.54
N ILE A 296 -1.70 -5.63 24.48
CA ILE A 296 -2.41 -6.21 25.65
C ILE A 296 -3.40 -5.24 26.31
N LYS A 297 -3.02 -3.96 26.45
CA LYS A 297 -3.86 -2.94 27.08
C LYS A 297 -5.17 -2.69 26.32
N GLU A 298 -5.16 -2.73 25.00
CA GLU A 298 -6.35 -2.59 24.16
C GLU A 298 -7.27 -3.80 24.33
N THR A 299 -6.73 -5.02 24.22
CA THR A 299 -7.48 -6.26 24.48
C THR A 299 -8.16 -6.24 25.85
N VAL A 300 -7.42 -5.82 26.89
CA VAL A 300 -7.97 -5.69 28.25
C VAL A 300 -9.05 -4.61 28.31
N SER A 301 -8.84 -3.47 27.65
CA SER A 301 -9.85 -2.40 27.58
C SER A 301 -11.15 -2.89 26.95
N ASP A 302 -11.07 -3.68 25.88
CA ASP A 302 -12.23 -4.27 25.22
C ASP A 302 -12.95 -5.28 26.11
N VAL A 303 -12.22 -6.17 26.76
CA VAL A 303 -12.78 -7.12 27.73
C VAL A 303 -13.53 -6.40 28.86
N ILE A 304 -12.94 -5.34 29.41
CA ILE A 304 -13.55 -4.58 30.52
C ILE A 304 -14.80 -3.82 30.06
N ARG A 305 -14.74 -3.22 28.86
CA ARG A 305 -15.89 -2.54 28.25
C ARG A 305 -17.07 -3.49 28.04
N LEU A 306 -16.79 -4.75 27.68
CA LEU A 306 -17.80 -5.79 27.46
C LEU A 306 -18.21 -6.53 28.75
N CYS A 307 -17.59 -6.22 29.89
CA CYS A 307 -17.88 -6.87 31.16
C CYS A 307 -19.19 -6.30 31.77
N PRO A 308 -20.20 -7.13 32.08
CA PRO A 308 -21.45 -6.66 32.69
C PRO A 308 -21.25 -5.94 34.03
N GLU A 309 -20.32 -6.42 34.87
CA GLU A 309 -20.05 -5.83 36.19
C GLU A 309 -19.36 -4.47 36.11
N CYS A 310 -18.47 -4.29 35.14
CA CYS A 310 -17.75 -3.02 34.95
C CYS A 310 -18.52 -2.00 34.11
N SER A 311 -19.32 -2.45 33.15
CA SER A 311 -20.11 -1.57 32.26
C SER A 311 -21.21 -0.80 32.99
N HIS A 312 -21.65 -1.28 34.16
CA HIS A 312 -22.69 -0.64 34.98
C HIS A 312 -22.13 0.19 36.15
N CYS A 313 -20.80 0.37 36.23
CA CYS A 313 -20.17 1.12 37.31
C CYS A 313 -19.98 2.61 36.90
N PRO A 314 -20.48 3.61 37.66
CA PRO A 314 -20.48 5.02 37.25
C PRO A 314 -19.10 5.69 37.12
N ALA A 315 -18.00 4.98 37.42
CA ALA A 315 -16.67 5.56 37.57
C ALA A 315 -15.81 5.59 36.27
N SER A 316 -16.33 5.14 35.13
CA SER A 316 -15.51 4.95 33.90
C SER A 316 -15.50 6.12 32.91
N HIS A 317 -16.20 7.23 33.18
CA HIS A 317 -16.29 8.37 32.24
C HIS A 317 -15.19 9.44 32.37
N LEU A 318 -14.18 9.27 33.24
CA LEU A 318 -13.15 10.29 33.46
C LEU A 318 -11.73 9.76 33.36
N VAL A 319 -11.33 9.21 32.20
CA VAL A 319 -9.93 9.32 31.73
C VAL A 319 -9.91 9.29 30.19
N GLN A 320 -10.36 10.38 29.56
CA GLN A 320 -9.95 10.69 28.18
C GLN A 320 -8.73 11.60 28.23
N ARG A 321 -7.70 11.21 27.48
CA ARG A 321 -6.60 12.05 26.93
C ARG A 321 -5.65 12.70 27.95
N SER A 322 -4.49 12.07 28.13
CA SER A 322 -3.18 12.73 28.12
C SER A 322 -2.14 11.77 27.55
#